data_AF-A0A7V5UBG4-F1
#
_entry.id   AF-A0A7V5UBG4-F1
#
_cell.length_a   1.000
_cell.length_b   1.000
_cell.length_c   1.000
_cell.angle_alpha   90.00
_cell.angle_beta   90.00
_cell.angle_gamma   90.00
#
_symmetry.space_group_name_H-M   'P 1'
#
loop_
_entity.id
_entity.type
_entity.pdbx_description
1 polymer ?
#
loop_
_entity_poly.entity_id
_entity_poly.type
_entity_poly.pdbx_seq_one_letter_code
_entity_poly.pdbx_strand_id
1 'polypeptide(L)'
;DHVGTGMVGAPACGDVMRLQIKVNDEGVIEDAKFKTYGCGSAIASSSLLTEWVKGKTLDEAAQIKNTDIAEELELPPVKVHCSVLAEDAIKAAIEDYKRKRGEAE
;
A
#
# COMPACT_ATOMS: atom_id res chain seq x y z
N ASP A 1 11.39 -15.58 5.11
CA ASP A 1 10.63 -14.36 5.46
C ASP A 1 10.57 -13.37 4.30
N HIS A 2 9.71 -13.63 3.30
CA HIS A 2 9.62 -12.83 2.06
C HIS A 2 8.41 -11.88 2.04
N VAL A 3 7.77 -11.63 3.19
CA VAL A 3 6.50 -10.90 3.26
C VAL A 3 6.62 -9.67 4.15
N GLY A 4 6.40 -8.51 3.56
CA GLY A 4 6.17 -7.24 4.25
C GLY A 4 4.69 -7.07 4.56
N THR A 5 4.36 -6.48 5.71
CA THR A 5 2.98 -6.21 6.11
C THR A 5 2.84 -4.79 6.65
N GLY A 6 2.00 -3.99 5.97
CA GLY A 6 1.62 -2.65 6.39
C GLY A 6 0.21 -2.66 6.93
N MET A 7 0.00 -2.10 8.12
CA MET A 7 -1.33 -1.91 8.70
C MET A 7 -1.48 -0.44 9.09
N VAL A 8 -2.44 0.24 8.48
CA VAL A 8 -2.65 1.68 8.62
C VAL A 8 -4.13 2.00 8.77
N GLY A 9 -4.41 3.22 9.25
CA GLY A 9 -5.76 3.66 9.58
C GLY A 9 -6.17 3.30 11.01
N ALA A 10 -7.35 3.76 11.40
CA ALA A 10 -7.90 3.55 12.73
C ALA A 10 -9.41 3.32 12.64
N PRO A 11 -9.99 2.40 13.44
CA PRO A 11 -11.42 2.15 13.44
C PRO A 11 -12.26 3.41 13.68
N ALA A 12 -11.75 4.36 14.47
CA ALA A 12 -12.41 5.63 14.75
C ALA A 12 -12.57 6.53 13.50
N CYS A 13 -11.69 6.38 12.51
CA CYS A 13 -11.73 7.13 11.25
C CYS A 13 -12.59 6.45 10.18
N GLY A 14 -13.11 5.25 10.45
CA GLY A 14 -13.93 4.47 9.51
C GLY A 14 -13.15 3.74 8.41
N ASP A 15 -11.85 3.98 8.28
CA ASP A 15 -10.99 3.34 7.30
C ASP A 15 -9.78 2.65 7.97
N VAL A 16 -9.56 1.38 7.64
CA VAL A 16 -8.43 0.55 8.09
C VAL A 16 -7.98 -0.33 6.94
N MET A 17 -6.68 -0.32 6.62
CA MET A 17 -6.10 -1.13 5.56
C MET A 17 -4.97 -1.99 6.11
N ARG A 18 -4.98 -3.27 5.73
CA ARG A 18 -3.86 -4.20 5.88
C ARG A 18 -3.39 -4.63 4.49
N LEU A 19 -2.17 -4.26 4.14
CA LEU A 19 -1.51 -4.64 2.90
C LEU A 19 -0.40 -5.65 3.20
N GLN A 20 -0.27 -6.66 2.36
CA GLN A 20 0.85 -7.59 2.39
C GLN A 20 1.46 -7.67 1.00
N ILE A 21 2.79 -7.56 0.95
CA ILE A 21 3.58 -7.71 -0.28
C ILE A 21 4.52 -8.90 -0.12
N LYS A 22 4.62 -9.73 -1.15
CA LYS A 22 5.59 -10.83 -1.24
C LYS A 22 6.70 -10.41 -2.19
N VAL A 23 7.94 -10.47 -1.72
CA VAL A 23 9.13 -9.99 -2.43
C VAL A 23 10.06 -11.16 -2.72
N ASN A 24 10.52 -11.30 -3.96
CA ASN A 24 11.49 -12.33 -4.34
C ASN A 24 12.92 -11.97 -3.89
N ASP A 25 13.87 -12.88 -4.16
CA ASP A 25 15.28 -12.69 -3.79
C ASP A 25 15.96 -11.53 -4.56
N GLU A 26 15.40 -11.12 -5.69
CA GLU A 26 15.87 -9.99 -6.50
C GLU A 26 15.32 -8.64 -6.02
N GLY A 27 14.47 -8.61 -4.99
CA GLY A 27 13.89 -7.38 -4.45
C GLY A 27 12.65 -6.89 -5.21
N VAL A 28 12.03 -7.74 -6.03
CA VAL A 28 10.83 -7.44 -6.82
C VAL A 28 9.58 -8.00 -6.13
N ILE A 29 8.49 -7.23 -6.12
CA ILE A 29 7.21 -7.63 -5.55
C ILE A 29 6.51 -8.62 -6.51
N GLU A 30 6.41 -9.89 -6.14
CA GLU A 30 5.74 -10.93 -6.94
C GLU A 30 4.23 -10.94 -6.76
N ASP A 31 3.76 -10.62 -5.56
CA ASP A 31 2.34 -10.65 -5.21
C ASP A 31 2.01 -9.61 -4.14
N ALA A 32 0.79 -9.09 -4.19
CA ALA A 32 0.28 -8.12 -3.24
C ALA A 32 -1.19 -8.42 -2.93
N LYS A 33 -1.52 -8.49 -1.64
CA LYS A 33 -2.88 -8.76 -1.16
C LYS A 33 -3.25 -7.74 -0.10
N PHE A 34 -4.52 -7.34 -0.11
CA PHE A 34 -5.05 -6.40 0.85
C PHE A 34 -6.28 -6.96 1.56
N LYS A 35 -6.52 -6.46 2.77
CA LYS A 35 -7.81 -6.46 3.44
C LYS A 35 -8.06 -5.03 3.88
N THR A 36 -9.21 -4.48 3.51
CA THR A 36 -9.55 -3.10 3.86
C THR A 36 -10.98 -3.07 4.40
N TYR A 37 -11.17 -2.24 5.41
CA TYR A 37 -12.46 -1.82 5.91
C TYR A 37 -12.55 -0.33 5.63
N GLY A 38 -13.58 0.10 4.92
CA GLY A 38 -13.70 1.49 4.53
C GLY A 38 -14.75 1.70 3.46
N CYS A 39 -14.88 2.93 2.98
CA CYS A 39 -15.79 3.25 1.89
C CYS A 39 -15.32 2.67 0.54
N GLY A 40 -16.19 2.68 -0.48
CA GLY A 40 -15.87 2.15 -1.81
C GLY A 40 -14.60 2.76 -2.43
N SER A 41 -14.33 4.05 -2.18
CA SER A 41 -13.09 4.71 -2.62
C SER A 41 -11.85 4.13 -1.94
N ALA A 42 -11.91 3.79 -0.65
CA ALA A 42 -10.81 3.12 0.04
C ALA A 42 -10.56 1.72 -0.55
N ILE A 43 -11.62 0.96 -0.84
CA ILE A 43 -11.52 -0.35 -1.49
C ILE A 43 -10.87 -0.24 -2.87
N ALA A 44 -11.32 0.72 -3.68
CA ALA A 44 -10.78 0.96 -5.02
C ALA A 44 -9.29 1.37 -4.96
N SER A 45 -8.93 2.33 -4.09
CA SER A 45 -7.53 2.74 -3.90
C SER A 45 -6.64 1.59 -3.45
N SER A 46 -7.09 0.78 -2.49
CA SER A 46 -6.34 -0.40 -2.04
C SER A 46 -6.15 -1.43 -3.15
N SER A 47 -7.20 -1.68 -3.94
CA SER A 47 -7.16 -2.64 -5.05
C SER A 47 -6.23 -2.18 -6.16
N LEU A 48 -6.33 -0.91 -6.57
CA LEU A 48 -5.47 -0.33 -7.61
C LEU A 48 -4.00 -0.42 -7.23
N LEU A 49 -3.69 -0.05 -5.99
CA LEU A 49 -2.34 -0.13 -5.46
C LEU A 49 -1.77 -1.56 -5.58
N THR A 50 -2.55 -2.60 -5.27
CA THR A 50 -2.05 -3.98 -5.37
C THR A 50 -1.69 -4.40 -6.79
N GLU A 51 -2.35 -3.84 -7.80
CA GLU A 51 -1.99 -4.09 -9.20
C GLU A 51 -0.74 -3.29 -9.59
N TRP A 52 -0.63 -2.04 -9.14
CA TRP A 52 0.51 -1.18 -9.47
C TRP A 52 1.84 -1.65 -8.88
N VAL A 53 1.83 -2.23 -7.67
CA VAL A 53 3.08 -2.64 -7.00
C VAL A 53 3.63 -3.97 -7.54
N LYS A 54 2.81 -4.81 -8.16
CA LYS A 54 3.26 -6.10 -8.71
C LYS A 54 4.27 -5.88 -9.84
N GLY A 55 5.39 -6.60 -9.78
CA GLY A 55 6.49 -6.49 -10.73
C GLY A 55 7.40 -5.27 -10.53
N LYS A 56 7.13 -4.43 -9.52
CA LYS A 56 8.01 -3.31 -9.14
C LYS A 56 9.00 -3.72 -8.07
N THR A 57 10.14 -3.04 -8.04
CA THR A 57 11.08 -3.04 -6.92
C THR A 57 10.49 -2.30 -5.72
N LEU A 58 11.08 -2.50 -4.53
CA LEU A 58 10.67 -1.78 -3.31
C LEU A 58 10.83 -0.26 -3.46
N ASP A 59 11.89 0.21 -4.11
CA ASP A 59 12.14 1.64 -4.27
C ASP A 59 11.13 2.27 -5.23
N GLU A 60 10.80 1.59 -6.34
CA GLU A 60 9.74 2.03 -7.25
C GLU A 60 8.37 2.04 -6.58
N ALA A 61 8.05 1.01 -5.79
CA ALA A 61 6.81 0.94 -5.04
C ALA A 61 6.72 2.05 -3.98
N ALA A 62 7.84 2.45 -3.38
CA ALA A 62 7.91 3.56 -2.42
C ALA A 62 7.69 4.94 -3.07
N GLN A 63 7.85 5.07 -4.39
CA GLN A 63 7.61 6.32 -5.12
C GLN A 63 6.14 6.54 -5.50
N ILE A 64 5.25 5.56 -5.29
CA ILE A 64 3.81 5.71 -5.59
C ILE A 64 3.22 6.77 -4.65
N LYS A 65 2.55 7.77 -5.22
CA LYS A 65 1.94 8.86 -4.45
C LYS A 65 0.42 8.75 -4.44
N ASN A 66 -0.19 9.27 -3.38
CA ASN A 66 -1.64 9.39 -3.25
C ASN A 66 -2.27 10.23 -4.38
N THR A 67 -1.52 11.19 -4.93
CA THR A 67 -1.98 12.04 -6.03
C THR A 67 -2.21 11.21 -7.29
N ASP A 68 -1.30 10.30 -7.60
CA ASP A 68 -1.38 9.45 -8.79
C ASP A 68 -2.60 8.51 -8.67
N ILE A 69 -2.83 7.94 -7.49
CA ILE A 69 -3.99 7.09 -7.19
C ILE A 69 -5.30 7.90 -7.26
N ALA A 70 -5.30 9.13 -6.73
CA ALA A 70 -6.48 9.99 -6.74
C ALA A 70 -6.85 10.43 -8.16
N GLU A 71 -5.85 10.72 -9.00
CA GLU A 71 -6.04 11.06 -10.41
C GLU A 71 -6.55 9.87 -11.21
N GLU A 72 -5.94 8.69 -11.08
CA GLU A 72 -6.35 7.48 -11.81
C GLU A 72 -7.79 7.07 -11.49
N LEU A 73 -8.23 7.26 -10.24
CA LEU A 73 -9.59 6.94 -9.79
C LEU A 73 -10.56 8.12 -9.89
N GLU A 74 -10.11 9.26 -10.43
CA GLU A 74 -10.88 10.53 -10.51
C GLU A 74 -11.56 10.89 -9.18
N LEU A 75 -10.85 10.73 -8.06
CA LEU A 75 -11.41 10.92 -6.73
C LEU A 75 -11.79 12.40 -6.52
N PRO A 76 -13.01 12.68 -6.03
CA PRO A 76 -13.37 14.04 -5.66
C PRO A 76 -12.52 14.51 -4.47
N PRO A 77 -12.29 15.82 -4.29
CA PRO A 77 -11.41 16.35 -3.25
C PRO A 77 -11.68 15.82 -1.83
N VAL A 78 -12.95 15.55 -1.50
CA VAL A 78 -13.38 15.02 -0.21
C VAL A 78 -12.96 13.57 0.06
N LYS A 79 -12.53 12.82 -0.97
CA LYS A 79 -12.14 11.40 -0.90
C LYS A 79 -10.64 11.14 -1.09
N VAL A 80 -9.82 12.18 -1.22
CA VAL A 80 -8.35 12.05 -1.36
C VAL A 80 -7.70 11.35 -0.17
N HIS A 81 -8.28 11.42 1.04
CA HIS A 81 -7.78 10.66 2.19
C HIS A 81 -7.74 9.14 1.94
N CYS A 82 -8.61 8.61 1.07
CA CYS A 82 -8.61 7.20 0.70
C CYS A 82 -7.39 6.80 -0.13
N SER A 83 -6.81 7.71 -0.92
CA SER A 83 -5.55 7.46 -1.64
C SER A 83 -4.33 7.59 -0.73
N VAL A 84 -4.38 8.49 0.27
CA VAL A 84 -3.34 8.61 1.31
C VAL A 84 -3.23 7.32 2.13
N LEU A 85 -4.36 6.70 2.51
CA LEU A 85 -4.37 5.41 3.20
C LEU A 85 -3.61 4.32 2.42
N ALA A 86 -3.77 4.30 1.10
CA ALA A 86 -3.11 3.34 0.23
C ALA A 86 -1.59 3.60 0.17
N GLU A 87 -1.18 4.86 -0.01
CA GLU A 87 0.24 5.27 0.02
C GLU A 87 0.92 4.91 1.35
N ASP A 88 0.26 5.20 2.48
CA ASP A 88 0.80 4.88 3.80
C ASP A 88 0.92 3.36 4.00
N ALA A 89 -0.03 2.58 3.47
CA ALA A 89 -0.01 1.12 3.59
C ALA A 89 1.19 0.49 2.87
N ILE A 90 1.56 0.96 1.68
CA ILE A 90 2.71 0.43 0.94
C ILE A 90 4.03 0.81 1.62
N LYS A 91 4.17 2.05 2.09
CA LYS A 91 5.35 2.48 2.85
C LYS A 91 5.54 1.63 4.11
N ALA A 92 4.48 1.46 4.89
CA ALA A 92 4.51 0.61 6.09
C ALA A 92 4.85 -0.86 5.76
N ALA A 93 4.35 -1.40 4.64
CA ALA A 93 4.66 -2.77 4.23
C ALA A 93 6.13 -2.95 3.82
N ILE A 94 6.71 -1.95 3.13
CA ILE A 94 8.11 -1.94 2.73
C ILE A 94 9.02 -1.80 3.96
N GLU A 95 8.70 -0.90 4.87
CA GLU A 95 9.43 -0.74 6.13
C GLU A 95 9.43 -2.02 6.97
N ASP A 96 8.27 -2.68 7.12
CA ASP A 96 8.17 -3.96 7.82
C ASP A 96 9.02 -5.04 7.14
N TYR A 97 9.06 -5.07 5.80
CA TYR A 97 9.93 -5.98 5.06
C TYR A 97 11.42 -5.72 5.33
N LYS A 98 11.88 -4.47 5.18
CA LYS A 98 13.28 -4.06 5.42
C LYS A 98 13.70 -4.37 6.86
N ARG A 99 12.84 -4.07 7.83
CA ARG A 99 13.06 -4.38 9.26
C ARG A 99 13.26 -5.87 9.52
N LYS A 100 12.47 -6.74 8.89
CA LYS A 100 12.62 -8.21 9.04
C LYS A 100 13.94 -8.74 8.47
N ARG A 101 14.57 -8.02 7.54
CA ARG A 101 15.89 -8.38 6.98
C ARG A 101 17.07 -7.72 7.70
N GLY A 102 16.80 -6.90 8.73
CA GLY A 102 17.85 -6.13 9.42
C GLY A 102 18.38 -4.96 8.58
N GLU A 103 17.62 -4.52 7.59
CA GLU A 103 17.96 -3.40 6.67
C GLU A 103 17.28 -2.08 7.10
N ALA A 104 16.66 -2.03 8.29
CA ALA A 104 16.06 -0.81 8.84
C ALA A 104 17.11 0.00 9.61
N GLU A 105 17.36 1.24 9.17
CA GLU A 105 18.09 2.27 9.93
C GLU A 105 17.21 2.91 11.02
#